data_AF-X1CC31-F1
#
_entry.id   AF-X1CC31-F1
#
_cell.length_a   1.000
_cell.length_b   1.000
_cell.length_c   1.000
_cell.angle_alpha   90.00
_cell.angle_beta   90.00
_cell.angle_gamma   90.00
#
_symmetry.space_group_name_H-M   'P 1'
#
loop_
_entity.id
_entity.type
_entity.pdbx_description
1 polymer ?
#
loop_
_entity_poly.entity_id
_entity_poly.type
_entity_poly.pdbx_seq_one_letter_code
_entity_poly.pdbx_strand_id
1 'polypeptide(L)'
;VYEFVHHPDRLKKPLIREGGTFREASWREAFNIVAKKLIGIINKYGSDSIGVIASAKCTNEDNFVLMKFCRASLGTNNIDNGASLYDSATLPGLMQSCGFTASTNSLNELEDTEVILAAGTDTTQTHPQVASRITRAVSRGTKLIVIDPQKTQISSFA
;
A
#
# COMPACT_ATOMS: atom_id res chain seq x y z
N VAL A 1 5.65 9.84 15.83
CA VAL A 1 5.14 8.85 14.85
C VAL A 1 4.29 7.76 15.49
N TYR A 2 4.46 7.40 16.77
CA TYR A 2 3.69 6.29 17.38
C TYR A 2 2.44 6.69 18.18
N GLU A 3 2.23 7.98 18.46
CA GLU A 3 1.17 8.45 19.38
C GLU A 3 -0.25 8.03 18.98
N PHE A 4 -0.51 7.83 17.68
CA PHE A 4 -1.82 7.40 17.20
C PHE A 4 -2.27 6.05 17.77
N VAL A 5 -1.34 5.18 18.21
CA VAL A 5 -1.69 3.89 18.83
C VAL A 5 -2.28 4.04 20.23
N HIS A 6 -2.03 5.18 20.89
CA HIS A 6 -2.53 5.53 22.22
C HIS A 6 -3.67 6.55 22.17
N HIS A 7 -4.11 6.94 20.98
CA HIS A 7 -5.20 7.91 20.83
C HIS A 7 -6.48 7.41 21.52
N PRO A 8 -7.18 8.26 22.29
CA PRO A 8 -8.38 7.85 23.02
C PRO A 8 -9.47 7.28 22.10
N ASP A 9 -9.58 7.78 20.86
CA ASP A 9 -10.57 7.32 19.88
C ASP A 9 -10.23 5.97 19.22
N ARG A 10 -9.08 5.36 19.53
CA ARG A 10 -8.73 4.05 18.98
C ARG A 10 -9.77 3.02 19.43
N LEU A 11 -10.42 2.38 18.46
CA LEU A 11 -11.41 1.33 18.73
C LEU A 11 -10.77 0.14 19.45
N LYS A 12 -11.41 -0.31 20.53
CA LYS A 12 -10.96 -1.42 21.39
C LYS A 12 -11.83 -2.67 21.28
N LYS A 13 -13.02 -2.54 20.67
CA LYS A 13 -13.99 -3.63 20.52
C LYS A 13 -14.62 -3.57 19.12
N PRO A 14 -15.08 -4.72 18.59
CA PRO A 14 -15.93 -4.74 17.41
C PRO A 14 -17.18 -3.87 17.59
N LEU A 15 -17.59 -3.19 16.52
CA LEU A 15 -18.81 -2.39 16.47
C LEU A 15 -19.76 -2.97 15.42
N ILE A 16 -21.03 -3.17 15.78
CA ILE A 16 -22.09 -3.66 14.88
C ILE A 16 -23.04 -2.51 14.60
N ARG A 17 -23.38 -2.30 13.32
CA ARG A 17 -24.35 -1.29 12.90
C ARG A 17 -25.79 -1.82 13.03
N GLU A 18 -26.61 -1.12 13.80
CA GLU A 18 -28.04 -1.41 14.01
C GLU A 18 -28.85 -0.10 13.98
N GLY A 19 -29.91 -0.06 13.18
CA GLY A 19 -30.81 1.10 13.10
C GLY A 19 -30.12 2.44 12.74
N GLY A 20 -28.97 2.40 12.06
CA GLY A 20 -28.18 3.58 11.72
C GLY A 20 -27.11 3.98 12.75
N THR A 21 -27.10 3.36 13.94
CA THR A 21 -26.10 3.58 15.00
C THR A 21 -25.16 2.39 15.15
N PHE A 22 -24.07 2.54 15.90
CA PHE A 22 -23.14 1.46 16.22
C PHE A 22 -23.24 1.07 17.68
N ARG A 23 -23.23 -0.24 17.97
CA ARG A 23 -23.07 -0.78 19.32
C ARG A 23 -21.83 -1.65 19.43
N GLU A 24 -21.23 -1.70 20.62
CA GLU A 24 -20.15 -2.63 20.91
C GLU A 24 -20.62 -4.10 20.89
N ALA A 25 -19.72 -5.00 20.52
CA ALA A 25 -19.98 -6.44 20.46
C ALA A 25 -18.78 -7.24 20.94
N SER A 26 -19.04 -8.50 21.31
CA SER A 26 -17.96 -9.47 21.55
C SER A 26 -17.36 -9.95 20.23
N TRP A 27 -16.10 -10.38 20.24
CA TRP A 27 -15.48 -11.01 19.07
C TRP A 27 -16.26 -12.23 18.57
N ARG A 28 -16.76 -13.07 19.48
CA ARG A 28 -17.56 -14.25 19.13
C ARG A 28 -18.84 -13.87 18.37
N GLU A 29 -19.53 -12.84 18.83
CA GLU A 29 -20.73 -12.33 18.17
C GLU A 29 -20.40 -11.76 16.78
N ALA A 30 -19.38 -10.91 16.70
CA ALA A 30 -18.95 -10.30 15.45
C ALA A 30 -18.57 -11.35 14.40
N PHE A 31 -17.75 -12.34 14.77
CA PHE A 31 -17.38 -13.43 13.87
C PHE A 31 -18.57 -14.28 13.42
N ASN A 32 -19.49 -14.62 14.34
CA ASN A 32 -20.69 -15.39 13.98
C ASN A 32 -21.56 -14.65 12.96
N ILE A 33 -21.71 -13.33 13.12
CA ILE A 33 -22.49 -12.51 12.18
C ILE A 33 -21.81 -12.45 10.82
N VAL A 34 -20.50 -12.17 10.78
CA VAL A 34 -19.74 -12.09 9.53
C VAL A 34 -19.77 -13.44 8.79
N ALA A 35 -19.49 -14.55 9.49
CA ALA A 35 -19.49 -15.89 8.90
C ALA A 35 -20.87 -16.26 8.32
N LYS A 36 -21.95 -16.06 9.09
CA LYS A 36 -23.32 -16.33 8.62
C LYS A 36 -23.67 -15.52 7.37
N LYS A 37 -23.29 -14.24 7.34
CA LYS A 37 -23.57 -13.37 6.18
C LYS A 37 -22.76 -13.79 4.95
N LEU A 38 -21.46 -14.04 5.11
CA LEU A 38 -20.62 -14.49 4.00
C LEU A 38 -21.13 -15.81 3.42
N ILE A 39 -21.39 -16.82 4.25
CA ILE A 39 -21.93 -18.11 3.82
C ILE A 39 -23.29 -17.93 3.13
N GLY A 40 -24.18 -17.10 3.69
CA GLY A 40 -25.49 -16.83 3.10
C GLY A 40 -25.40 -16.15 1.73
N ILE A 41 -24.46 -15.22 1.55
CA ILE A 41 -24.20 -14.55 0.28
C ILE A 41 -23.64 -15.55 -0.74
N ILE A 42 -22.63 -16.35 -0.35
CA ILE A 42 -22.03 -17.38 -1.20
C ILE A 42 -23.08 -18.39 -1.67
N ASN A 43 -23.93 -18.89 -0.76
CA ASN A 43 -24.98 -19.86 -1.11
C ASN A 43 -26.02 -19.29 -2.07
N LYS A 44 -26.29 -17.97 -2.01
CA LYS A 44 -27.34 -17.33 -2.81
C LYS A 44 -26.83 -16.77 -4.14
N TYR A 45 -25.60 -16.28 -4.17
CA TYR A 45 -25.06 -15.50 -5.29
C TYR A 45 -23.73 -16.03 -5.82
N GLY A 46 -23.17 -17.09 -5.24
CA GLY A 46 -21.88 -17.66 -5.59
C GLY A 46 -20.69 -16.93 -4.95
N SER A 47 -19.52 -17.57 -4.96
CA SER A 47 -18.30 -17.05 -4.33
C SER A 47 -17.80 -15.74 -4.93
N ASP A 48 -17.95 -15.54 -6.24
CA ASP A 48 -17.51 -14.32 -6.94
C ASP A 48 -18.36 -13.09 -6.64
N SER A 49 -19.40 -13.21 -5.82
CA SER A 49 -20.14 -12.07 -5.26
C SER A 49 -19.42 -11.42 -4.06
N ILE A 50 -18.33 -12.03 -3.57
CA ILE A 50 -17.52 -11.51 -2.48
C ILE A 50 -16.25 -10.85 -3.03
N GLY A 51 -15.82 -9.75 -2.40
CA GLY A 51 -14.54 -9.11 -2.63
C GLY A 51 -13.79 -8.88 -1.33
N VAL A 52 -12.46 -8.95 -1.38
CA VAL A 52 -11.56 -8.76 -0.23
C VAL A 52 -10.53 -7.69 -0.58
N ILE A 53 -10.33 -6.71 0.32
CA ILE A 53 -9.33 -5.66 0.14
C ILE A 53 -8.26 -5.81 1.22
N ALA A 54 -7.05 -6.17 0.79
CA ALA A 54 -5.84 -6.25 1.60
C ALA A 54 -5.17 -4.86 1.74
N SER A 55 -4.08 -4.77 2.52
CA SER A 55 -3.47 -3.49 2.86
C SER A 55 -1.94 -3.54 2.84
N ALA A 56 -1.33 -2.57 2.18
CA ALA A 56 0.12 -2.34 2.21
C ALA A 56 0.65 -1.88 3.59
N LYS A 57 -0.26 -1.58 4.54
CA LYS A 57 0.09 -1.25 5.93
C LYS A 57 0.10 -2.48 6.84
N CYS A 58 -0.40 -3.62 6.37
CA CYS A 58 -0.34 -4.90 7.09
C CYS A 58 0.96 -5.63 6.77
N THR A 59 1.26 -6.67 7.55
CA THR A 59 2.45 -7.50 7.30
C THR A 59 2.26 -8.37 6.05
N ASN A 60 3.37 -8.92 5.53
CA ASN A 60 3.31 -9.84 4.40
C ASN A 60 2.56 -11.13 4.78
N GLU A 61 2.72 -11.58 6.03
CA GLU A 61 2.06 -12.74 6.61
C GLU A 61 0.55 -12.54 6.67
N ASP A 62 0.08 -11.37 7.14
CA ASP A 62 -1.34 -11.02 7.16
C ASP A 62 -1.94 -11.05 5.75
N ASN A 63 -1.27 -10.41 4.79
CA ASN A 63 -1.72 -10.36 3.39
C ASN A 63 -1.73 -11.75 2.74
N PHE A 64 -0.74 -12.59 3.07
CA PHE A 64 -0.68 -13.97 2.58
C PHE A 64 -1.83 -14.83 3.14
N VAL A 65 -2.11 -14.72 4.44
CA VAL A 65 -3.24 -15.41 5.07
C VAL A 65 -4.57 -14.92 4.51
N LEU A 66 -4.71 -13.61 4.28
CA LEU A 66 -5.93 -13.03 3.71
C LEU A 66 -6.17 -13.50 2.27
N MET A 67 -5.12 -13.58 1.45
CA MET A 67 -5.18 -14.17 0.12
C MET A 67 -5.59 -15.64 0.17
N LYS A 68 -5.00 -16.42 1.08
CA LYS A 68 -5.39 -17.83 1.27
C LYS A 68 -6.83 -17.96 1.73
N PHE A 69 -7.28 -17.13 2.66
CA PHE A 69 -8.67 -17.10 3.11
C PHE A 69 -9.62 -16.82 1.94
N CYS A 70 -9.32 -15.81 1.12
CA CYS A 70 -10.12 -15.48 -0.05
C CYS A 70 -10.21 -16.64 -1.05
N ARG A 71 -9.06 -17.21 -1.44
CA ARG A 71 -9.01 -18.24 -2.49
C ARG A 71 -9.44 -19.62 -2.00
N ALA A 72 -8.99 -20.04 -0.82
CA ALA A 72 -9.21 -21.39 -0.33
C ALA A 72 -10.49 -21.52 0.52
N SER A 73 -10.88 -20.49 1.26
CA SER A 73 -12.07 -20.55 2.14
C SER A 73 -13.30 -19.91 1.52
N LEU A 74 -13.16 -18.77 0.85
CA LEU A 74 -14.30 -18.11 0.17
C LEU A 74 -14.50 -18.63 -1.26
N GLY A 75 -13.46 -19.17 -1.89
CA GLY A 75 -13.53 -19.76 -3.22
C GLY A 75 -13.58 -18.73 -4.35
N THR A 76 -12.99 -17.55 -4.16
CA THR A 76 -12.91 -16.51 -5.19
C THR A 76 -11.51 -15.93 -5.32
N ASN A 77 -11.21 -15.37 -6.49
CA ASN A 77 -9.98 -14.62 -6.75
C ASN A 77 -10.16 -13.10 -6.61
N ASN A 78 -11.34 -12.65 -6.20
CA ASN A 78 -11.67 -11.24 -5.99
C ASN A 78 -10.97 -10.68 -4.74
N ILE A 79 -9.65 -10.55 -4.83
CA ILE A 79 -8.82 -9.91 -3.82
C ILE A 79 -7.93 -8.87 -4.48
N ASP A 80 -7.87 -7.70 -3.86
CA ASP A 80 -7.00 -6.61 -4.31
C ASP A 80 -6.40 -5.85 -3.12
N ASN A 81 -5.50 -4.92 -3.36
CA ASN A 81 -4.97 -4.00 -2.36
C ASN A 81 -4.69 -2.62 -2.97
N GLY A 82 -4.43 -1.62 -2.13
CA GLY A 82 -4.21 -0.24 -2.58
C GLY A 82 -3.06 -0.03 -3.58
N ALA A 83 -2.09 -0.95 -3.68
CA ALA A 83 -0.96 -0.84 -4.61
C ALA A 83 -1.41 -0.86 -6.09
N SER A 84 -2.51 -1.53 -6.41
CA SER A 84 -3.05 -1.59 -7.79
C SER A 84 -3.38 -0.21 -8.37
N LEU A 85 -3.67 0.77 -7.52
CA LEU A 85 -3.91 2.16 -7.95
C LEU A 85 -2.62 2.86 -8.41
N TYR A 86 -1.49 2.56 -7.78
CA TYR A 86 -0.23 3.28 -8.00
C TYR A 86 0.67 2.58 -9.01
N ASP A 87 0.61 1.25 -9.09
CA ASP A 87 1.59 0.46 -9.85
C ASP A 87 1.03 -0.07 -11.18
N SER A 88 -0.21 0.27 -11.53
CA SER A 88 -0.91 -0.25 -12.73
C SER A 88 -0.16 -0.05 -14.05
N ALA A 89 0.58 1.06 -14.20
CA ALA A 89 1.43 1.33 -15.36
C ALA A 89 2.88 0.85 -15.16
N THR A 90 3.39 0.91 -13.93
CA THR A 90 4.78 0.61 -13.60
C THR A 90 5.10 -0.88 -13.71
N LEU A 91 4.23 -1.77 -13.20
CA LEU A 91 4.51 -3.21 -13.22
C LEU A 91 4.59 -3.76 -14.66
N PRO A 92 3.64 -3.46 -15.57
CA PRO A 92 3.76 -3.92 -16.96
C PRO A 92 5.00 -3.35 -17.66
N GLY A 93 5.32 -2.08 -17.44
CA GLY A 93 6.49 -1.42 -18.04
C GLY A 93 7.81 -2.04 -17.61
N LEU A 94 7.99 -2.28 -16.30
CA LEU A 94 9.19 -2.95 -15.76
C LEU A 94 9.25 -4.43 -16.17
N MET A 95 8.12 -5.14 -16.18
CA MET A 95 8.10 -6.52 -16.65
C MET A 95 8.55 -6.61 -18.11
N GLN A 96 8.03 -5.74 -18.98
CA GLN A 96 8.37 -5.72 -20.40
C GLN A 96 9.83 -5.30 -20.65
N SER A 97 10.35 -4.36 -19.87
CA SER A 97 11.68 -3.77 -20.11
C SER A 97 12.82 -4.49 -19.39
N CYS A 98 12.55 -5.01 -18.18
CA CYS A 98 13.55 -5.54 -17.26
C CYS A 98 13.30 -7.01 -16.88
N GLY A 99 12.11 -7.58 -17.15
CA GLY A 99 11.77 -8.96 -16.81
C GLY A 99 11.34 -9.19 -15.35
N PHE A 100 11.17 -8.14 -14.56
CA PHE A 100 10.69 -8.21 -13.18
C PHE A 100 9.92 -6.94 -12.80
N THR A 101 9.11 -7.00 -11.73
CA THR A 101 8.17 -5.95 -11.32
C THR A 101 8.59 -5.30 -10.00
N ALA A 102 9.84 -4.84 -9.92
CA ALA A 102 10.41 -4.24 -8.71
C ALA A 102 11.48 -3.20 -9.06
N SER A 103 11.92 -2.42 -8.08
CA SER A 103 13.07 -1.52 -8.23
C SER A 103 14.32 -2.28 -8.66
N THR A 104 15.09 -1.69 -9.57
CA THR A 104 16.28 -2.32 -10.17
C THR A 104 17.54 -2.22 -9.31
N ASN A 105 17.58 -1.26 -8.38
CA ASN A 105 18.75 -0.94 -7.56
C ASN A 105 18.35 -0.61 -6.11
N SER A 106 19.36 -0.58 -5.24
CA SER A 106 19.22 -0.18 -3.84
C SER A 106 19.33 1.34 -3.68
N LEU A 107 18.68 1.88 -2.64
CA LEU A 107 18.87 3.27 -2.21
C LEU A 107 20.32 3.59 -1.84
N ASN A 108 21.12 2.58 -1.49
CA ASN A 108 22.53 2.78 -1.16
C ASN A 108 23.37 3.21 -2.37
N GLU A 109 22.97 2.81 -3.57
CA GLU A 109 23.73 3.10 -4.80
C GLU A 109 23.52 4.54 -5.29
N LEU A 110 22.49 5.25 -4.80
CA LEU A 110 22.18 6.62 -5.23
C LEU A 110 23.35 7.59 -5.02
N GLU A 111 24.11 7.44 -3.94
CA GLU A 111 25.22 8.34 -3.60
C GLU A 111 26.47 8.13 -4.46
N ASP A 112 26.55 7.01 -5.18
CA ASP A 112 27.68 6.64 -6.04
C ASP A 112 27.39 6.91 -7.53
N THR A 113 26.24 7.53 -7.84
CA THR A 113 25.84 7.85 -9.22
C THR A 113 26.43 9.17 -9.70
N GLU A 114 26.77 9.24 -10.99
CA GLU A 114 27.27 10.48 -11.61
C GLU A 114 26.14 11.44 -12.00
N VAL A 115 24.97 10.89 -12.33
CA VAL A 115 23.78 11.64 -12.75
C VAL A 115 22.51 11.01 -12.18
N ILE A 116 21.61 11.84 -11.66
CA ILE A 116 20.27 11.46 -11.21
C ILE A 116 19.24 12.21 -12.05
N LEU A 117 18.32 11.47 -12.66
CA LEU A 117 17.12 12.02 -13.31
C LEU A 117 15.90 11.78 -12.41
N ALA A 118 15.37 12.85 -11.82
CA ALA A 118 14.16 12.82 -11.02
C ALA A 118 12.97 13.29 -11.86
N ALA A 119 12.19 12.35 -12.39
CA ALA A 119 11.02 12.63 -13.24
C ALA A 119 9.71 12.34 -12.49
N GLY A 120 8.82 13.35 -12.41
CA GLY A 120 7.48 13.24 -11.82
C GLY A 120 7.47 12.81 -10.35
N THR A 121 8.43 13.29 -9.56
CA THR A 121 8.60 12.87 -8.16
C THR A 121 8.88 14.05 -7.23
N ASP A 122 8.15 14.10 -6.12
CA ASP A 122 8.41 14.99 -4.99
C ASP A 122 8.93 14.16 -3.80
N THR A 123 10.16 13.65 -3.94
CA THR A 123 10.82 12.85 -2.90
C THR A 123 10.99 13.63 -1.59
N THR A 124 11.11 14.96 -1.67
CA THR A 124 11.24 15.83 -0.49
C THR A 124 10.03 15.74 0.44
N GLN A 125 8.82 15.59 -0.10
CA GLN A 125 7.60 15.40 0.70
C GLN A 125 7.27 13.93 0.94
N THR A 126 7.38 13.11 -0.10
CA THR A 126 6.84 11.73 -0.09
C THR A 126 7.84 10.70 0.43
N HIS A 127 9.13 10.92 0.20
CA HIS A 127 10.21 9.99 0.56
C HIS A 127 11.44 10.73 1.10
N PRO A 128 11.36 11.43 2.26
CA PRO A 128 12.40 12.35 2.71
C PRO A 128 13.80 11.71 2.87
N GLN A 129 13.85 10.41 3.18
CA GLN A 129 15.11 9.66 3.27
C GLN A 129 15.77 9.45 1.89
N VAL A 130 14.99 9.31 0.83
CA VAL A 130 15.47 9.25 -0.55
C VAL A 130 15.98 10.62 -0.97
N ALA A 131 15.21 11.68 -0.69
CA ALA A 131 15.63 13.06 -0.96
C ALA A 131 16.97 13.39 -0.26
N SER A 132 17.15 12.98 1.00
CA SER A 132 18.41 13.18 1.73
C SER A 132 19.61 12.50 1.06
N ARG A 133 19.43 11.32 0.45
CA ARG A 133 20.50 10.63 -0.29
C ARG A 133 20.80 11.34 -1.60
N ILE A 134 19.77 11.77 -2.33
CA ILE A 134 19.93 12.55 -3.57
C ILE A 134 20.72 13.84 -3.28
N THR A 135 20.34 14.60 -2.24
CA THR A 135 21.05 15.86 -1.92
C THR A 135 22.48 15.65 -1.46
N ARG A 136 22.79 14.53 -0.76
CA ARG A 136 24.17 14.13 -0.46
C ARG A 136 24.97 13.82 -1.71
N ALA A 137 24.40 13.07 -2.66
CA ALA A 137 25.03 12.78 -3.94
C ALA A 137 25.38 14.08 -4.69
N VAL A 138 24.40 14.99 -4.80
CA VAL A 138 24.59 16.31 -5.43
C VAL A 138 25.70 17.11 -4.75
N SER A 139 25.77 17.12 -3.42
CA SER A 139 26.84 17.81 -2.68
C SER A 139 28.24 17.25 -2.95
N ARG A 140 28.35 16.02 -3.44
CA ARG A 140 29.61 15.36 -3.84
C ARG A 140 29.90 15.48 -5.33
N GLY A 141 29.05 16.16 -6.10
CA GLY A 141 29.25 16.44 -7.53
C GLY A 141 28.34 15.67 -8.49
N THR A 142 27.41 14.84 -8.00
CA THR A 142 26.39 14.21 -8.84
C THR A 142 25.52 15.26 -9.51
N LYS A 143 25.29 15.15 -10.82
CA LYS A 143 24.38 16.05 -11.54
C LYS A 143 22.94 15.63 -11.28
N LEU A 144 22.07 16.57 -10.89
CA LEU A 144 20.64 16.33 -10.73
C LEU A 144 19.86 17.00 -11.87
N ILE A 145 19.01 16.23 -12.53
CA ILE A 145 18.07 16.72 -13.53
C ILE A 145 16.65 16.47 -13.00
N VAL A 146 15.82 17.51 -12.94
CA VAL A 146 14.43 17.40 -12.46
C VAL A 146 13.48 17.68 -13.61
N ILE A 147 12.55 16.76 -13.85
CA ILE A 147 11.46 16.90 -14.81
C ILE A 147 10.15 16.75 -14.05
N ASP A 148 9.51 17.86 -13.72
CA ASP A 148 8.24 17.87 -13.02
C ASP A 148 7.38 19.05 -13.51
N PRO A 149 6.05 18.90 -13.68
CA PRO A 149 5.18 20.02 -14.03
C PRO A 149 5.09 21.08 -12.91
N GLN A 150 5.49 20.74 -11.69
CA GLN A 150 5.48 21.63 -10.54
C GLN A 150 6.90 21.93 -10.03
N LYS A 151 7.06 23.10 -9.40
CA LYS A 151 8.30 23.43 -8.69
C LYS A 151 8.31 22.75 -7.31
N THR A 152 8.87 21.55 -7.25
CA THR A 152 9.04 20.77 -6.01
C THR A 152 10.28 21.23 -5.24
N GLN A 153 10.39 20.92 -3.95
CA GLN A 153 11.56 21.33 -3.16
C GLN A 153 12.85 20.66 -3.68
N ILE A 154 12.78 19.44 -4.23
CA ILE A 154 13.95 18.79 -4.83
C ILE A 154 14.52 19.58 -6.03
N SER A 155 13.70 20.37 -6.73
CA SER A 155 14.15 21.22 -7.86
C SER A 155 15.11 22.33 -7.47
N SER A 156 15.18 22.73 -6.19
CA SER A 156 16.15 23.74 -5.75
C SER A 156 17.58 23.21 -5.64
N PHE A 157 17.78 21.90 -5.79
CA PHE A 157 19.09 21.24 -5.78
C PHE A 157 19.59 20.88 -7.18
N ALA A 158 18.81 21.16 -8.23
CA ALA A 158 19.14 20.91 -9.62
C ALA A 158 19.81 22.12 -10.28
#